data_AF-A0A945W2D2-F1
#
_entry.id   AF-A0A945W2D2-F1
#
_cell.length_a   1.000
_cell.length_b   1.000
_cell.length_c   1.000
_cell.angle_alpha   90.00
_cell.angle_beta   90.00
_cell.angle_gamma   90.00
#
_symmetry.space_group_name_H-M   'P 1'
#
loop_
_entity.id
_entity.type
_entity.pdbx_description
1 polymer ?
#
loop_
_entity_poly.entity_id
_entity_poly.type
_entity_poly.pdbx_seq_one_letter_code
_entity_poly.pdbx_strand_id
1 'polypeptide(L)' 'MSLIDEDQVEQIAIDWFKGLGYDYLNGYDIAPDGDNPQRADYEEVILPSRLHAALTKLNPSLPVSAIDEAIDRVRKHQHS' A
#
# COMPACT_ATOMS: atom_id res chain seq x y z
N MET A 1 -34.08 1.99 12.12
CA MET A 1 -32.95 2.84 11.70
C MET A 1 -31.76 1.90 11.56
N SER A 2 -31.33 1.55 10.35
CA SER A 2 -30.10 0.75 10.24
C SER A 2 -28.95 1.69 10.58
N LEU A 3 -28.23 1.34 11.64
CA LEU A 3 -26.92 1.91 11.92
C LEU A 3 -26.04 1.57 10.71
N ILE A 4 -25.21 2.53 10.28
CA ILE A 4 -24.23 2.32 9.22
C ILE A 4 -23.40 1.08 9.58
N ASP A 5 -23.30 0.11 8.67
CA ASP A 5 -22.49 -1.10 8.85
C ASP A 5 -21.04 -0.88 8.39
N GLU A 6 -20.17 -1.86 8.64
CA GLU A 6 -18.73 -1.75 8.39
C GLU A 6 -18.39 -1.55 6.91
N ASP A 7 -19.15 -2.18 6.00
CA ASP A 7 -18.99 -2.02 4.56
C ASP A 7 -19.34 -0.59 4.14
N GLN A 8 -20.46 -0.04 4.65
CA GLN A 8 -20.84 1.34 4.38
C GLN A 8 -19.81 2.34 4.93
N VAL A 9 -19.26 2.11 6.13
CA VAL A 9 -18.18 2.94 6.68
C VAL A 9 -16.94 2.89 5.78
N GLU A 10 -16.56 1.70 5.30
CA GLU A 10 -15.41 1.51 4.40
C GLU A 10 -15.62 2.27 3.07
N GLN A 11 -16.77 2.10 2.41
CA GLN A 11 -17.05 2.75 1.13
C GLN A 11 -17.03 4.29 1.26
N ILE A 12 -17.62 4.84 2.33
CA ILE A 12 -17.58 6.29 2.59
C ILE A 12 -16.14 6.78 2.77
N ALA A 13 -15.32 6.05 3.52
CA ALA A 13 -13.91 6.41 3.72
C ALA A 13 -13.12 6.36 2.41
N ILE A 14 -13.31 5.33 1.59
CA ILE A 14 -12.70 5.21 0.26
C ILE A 14 -13.05 6.41 -0.61
N ASP A 15 -14.33 6.78 -0.64
CA ASP A 15 -14.80 7.92 -1.45
C ASP A 15 -14.19 9.25 -0.99
N TRP A 16 -14.03 9.46 0.32
CA TRP A 16 -13.33 10.64 0.84
C TRP A 16 -11.87 10.68 0.38
N PHE A 17 -11.13 9.58 0.51
CA PHE A 17 -9.73 9.54 0.08
C PHE A 17 -9.59 9.71 -1.44
N LYS A 18 -10.47 9.11 -2.24
CA LYS A 18 -10.54 9.36 -3.69
C LYS A 18 -10.80 10.83 -4.00
N GLY A 19 -11.71 11.47 -3.26
CA GLY A 19 -11.99 12.91 -3.38
C GLY A 19 -10.78 13.80 -3.06
N LEU A 20 -9.87 13.33 -2.22
CA LEU A 20 -8.59 14.00 -1.91
C LEU A 20 -7.48 13.67 -2.93
N GLY A 21 -7.75 12.83 -3.93
CA GLY A 21 -6.80 12.45 -4.97
C GLY A 21 -5.95 11.21 -4.64
N TYR A 22 -6.36 10.39 -3.66
CA TYR A 22 -5.71 9.11 -3.39
C TYR A 22 -6.23 8.03 -4.33
N ASP A 23 -5.30 7.22 -4.86
CA ASP A 23 -5.65 6.02 -5.60
C ASP A 23 -6.16 4.93 -4.64
N TYR A 24 -7.29 4.33 -5.01
CA TYR A 24 -7.82 3.15 -4.34
C TYR A 24 -7.50 1.89 -5.14
N LEU A 25 -7.13 0.83 -4.42
CA LEU A 25 -7.03 -0.52 -4.96
C LEU A 25 -7.85 -1.46 -4.08
N ASN A 26 -8.50 -2.44 -4.71
CA ASN A 26 -9.16 -3.51 -3.99
C ASN A 26 -8.11 -4.46 -3.38
N GLY A 27 -8.30 -4.85 -2.12
CA GLY A 27 -7.40 -5.75 -1.40
C GLY A 27 -7.32 -7.15 -2.01
N TYR A 28 -8.42 -7.68 -2.55
CA TYR A 28 -8.47 -8.99 -3.22
C TYR A 28 -7.69 -8.98 -4.54
N ASP A 29 -7.77 -7.90 -5.31
CA ASP A 29 -7.04 -7.78 -6.58
C ASP A 29 -5.52 -7.82 -6.36
N ILE A 30 -5.04 -7.28 -5.23
CA ILE A 30 -3.61 -7.22 -4.90
C ILE A 30 -3.11 -8.29 -3.94
N ALA A 31 -4.00 -9.19 -3.51
CA ALA A 31 -3.66 -10.34 -2.69
C ALA A 31 -2.69 -11.28 -3.43
N PRO A 32 -2.00 -12.19 -2.73
CA PRO A 32 -1.07 -13.13 -3.35
C PRO A 32 -1.70 -13.98 -4.46
N ASP A 33 -3.00 -14.28 -4.33
CA ASP A 33 -3.83 -15.05 -5.26
C ASP A 33 -4.80 -14.17 -6.08
N GLY A 34 -4.61 -12.85 -6.05
CA GLY A 34 -5.41 -11.89 -6.81
C GLY A 34 -5.01 -11.75 -8.28
N ASP A 35 -5.78 -10.94 -9.02
CA ASP A 35 -5.55 -10.68 -10.46
C ASP A 35 -4.29 -9.85 -10.74
N ASN A 36 -3.84 -9.05 -9.78
CA ASN A 36 -2.64 -8.22 -9.86
C ASN A 36 -1.86 -8.28 -8.52
N PRO A 37 -1.23 -9.42 -8.22
CA PRO A 37 -0.64 -9.68 -6.91
C PRO A 37 0.49 -8.69 -6.63
N GLN A 38 0.32 -7.87 -5.59
CA GLN A 38 1.35 -6.94 -5.10
C GLN A 38 1.87 -7.33 -3.72
N ARG A 39 1.19 -8.26 -3.05
CA ARG A 39 1.60 -8.87 -1.79
C ARG A 39 2.14 -10.27 -2.05
N ALA A 40 3.20 -10.64 -1.35
CA ALA A 40 3.67 -12.02 -1.31
C ALA A 40 2.86 -12.87 -0.31
N ASP A 41 2.32 -12.24 0.74
CA ASP A 41 1.51 -12.87 1.77
C ASP A 41 0.41 -11.92 2.29
N TYR A 42 -0.66 -12.45 2.90
CA TYR A 42 -1.74 -11.65 3.48
C TYR A 42 -1.29 -10.81 4.69
N GLU A 43 -0.25 -11.23 5.40
CA GLU A 43 0.37 -10.53 6.53
C GLU A 43 1.24 -9.34 6.06
N GLU A 44 1.50 -9.22 4.75
CA GLU A 44 2.35 -8.16 4.21
C GLU A 44 1.63 -6.80 4.22
N VAL A 45 2.08 -5.93 5.11
CA VAL A 45 1.54 -4.58 5.34
C VAL A 45 2.24 -3.49 4.50
N ILE A 46 3.37 -3.81 3.86
CA ILE A 46 4.03 -2.95 2.85
C ILE A 46 3.88 -3.58 1.47
N LEU A 47 3.83 -2.75 0.43
CA LEU A 47 3.90 -3.18 -0.97
C LEU A 47 5.28 -2.82 -1.52
N PRO A 48 6.26 -3.77 -1.58
CA PRO A 48 7.67 -3.44 -1.83
C PRO A 48 7.90 -2.72 -3.15
N SER A 49 7.28 -3.20 -4.24
CA SER A 49 7.40 -2.60 -5.56
C SER A 49 6.85 -1.17 -5.61
N ARG A 50 5.71 -0.92 -4.94
CA ARG A 50 5.13 0.43 -4.85
C ARG A 50 5.99 1.36 -4.00
N LEU A 51 6.50 0.87 -2.87
CA LEU A 51 7.39 1.63 -2.00
C LEU A 51 8.67 2.02 -2.75
N HIS A 52 9.29 1.08 -3.46
CA HIS A 52 10.48 1.35 -4.27
C HIS A 52 10.22 2.40 -5.35
N ALA A 53 9.12 2.25 -6.11
CA ALA A 53 8.75 3.20 -7.15
C ALA A 53 8.50 4.61 -6.56
N ALA A 54 7.80 4.69 -5.43
CA ALA A 54 7.53 5.97 -4.75
C ALA A 54 8.82 6.63 -4.25
N LEU A 55 9.72 5.88 -3.61
CA LEU A 55 11.00 6.40 -3.11
C LEU A 55 11.91 6.85 -4.25
N THR A 56 11.94 6.11 -5.36
CA THR A 56 12.69 6.50 -6.56
C THR A 56 12.14 7.80 -7.17
N LYS A 57 10.81 7.93 -7.27
CA LYS A 57 10.15 9.13 -7.78
C LYS A 57 10.42 10.36 -6.90
N LEU A 58 10.40 10.19 -5.59
CA LEU A 58 10.63 11.28 -4.63
C LEU A 58 12.10 11.69 -4.55
N ASN A 59 13.03 10.75 -4.80
CA ASN A 59 14.46 10.97 -4.62
C ASN A 59 15.27 10.66 -5.90
N PRO A 60 15.05 11.37 -7.01
CA PRO A 60 15.64 11.04 -8.30
C PRO A 60 17.19 11.18 -8.35
N SER A 61 17.78 11.93 -7.41
CA SER A 61 19.23 12.13 -7.31
C SER A 61 19.94 11.10 -6.44
N LEU A 62 19.21 10.26 -5.72
CA LEU A 62 19.82 9.24 -4.86
C LEU A 62 20.15 7.99 -5.67
N PRO A 63 21.26 7.30 -5.33
CA PRO A 63 21.55 6.00 -5.92
C PRO A 63 20.50 4.97 -5.47
N VAL A 64 20.21 4.01 -6.36
CA VAL A 64 19.25 2.92 -6.09
C VAL A 64 19.63 2.15 -4.82
N SER A 65 20.92 1.95 -4.55
CA SER A 65 21.40 1.27 -3.34
C SER A 65 20.96 1.94 -2.03
N ALA A 66 20.84 3.28 -2.01
CA ALA A 66 20.36 4.00 -0.84
C ALA A 66 18.83 3.84 -0.66
N ILE A 67 18.09 3.71 -1.76
CA ILE A 67 16.65 3.43 -1.75
C ILE A 67 16.41 2.00 -1.23
N ASP A 68 17.18 1.02 -1.73
CA ASP A 68 17.10 -0.37 -1.28
C ASP A 68 17.38 -0.48 0.23
N GLU A 69 18.43 0.19 0.72
CA GLU A 69 18.74 0.22 2.16
C GLU A 69 17.58 0.81 2.99
N ALA A 70 16.97 1.90 2.51
CA ALA A 70 15.83 2.51 3.19
C ALA A 70 14.64 1.55 3.25
N ILE A 71 14.33 0.84 2.17
CA ILE A 71 13.25 -0.16 2.12
C ILE A 71 13.51 -1.28 3.13
N ASP A 72 14.73 -1.82 3.16
CA ASP A 72 15.10 -2.89 4.08
C ASP A 72 14.94 -2.45 5.54
N ARG A 73 15.31 -1.22 5.87
CA ARG A 73 15.14 -0.66 7.21
C ARG A 73 13.66 -0.56 7.58
N VAL A 74 12.80 -0.10 6.66
CA VAL A 74 11.36 0.00 6.90
C VAL A 74 10.72 -1.39 7.06
N ARG A 75 11.10 -2.39 6.25
CA ARG A 75 10.58 -3.76 6.35
C ARG A 75 10.94 -4.45 7.67
N LYS A 76 12.15 -4.22 8.20
CA LYS A 76 12.58 -4.77 9.50
C LYS A 76 11.72 -4.27 10.66
N HIS A 77 11.19 -3.05 10.59
CA HIS A 77 10.30 -2.51 11.63
C HIS A 77 8.89 -3.12 11.64
N GLN A 78 8.52 -3.92 10.63
CA GLN A 78 7.21 -4.58 10.59
C GLN A 78 7.17 -5.91 11.36
N HIS A 79 8.33 -6.47 11.70
CA HIS A 79 8.48 -7.76 12.38
C HIS A 79 8.90 -7.62 13.84
N SER A 80 8.69 -6.46 14.47
CA SER A 80 9.12 -6.15 15.84
C SER A 80 7.97 -5.89 16.79
#